data_AF-A0A935FBR0-F1
#
_entry.id   AF-A0A935FBR0-F1
#
_cell.length_a   1.000
_cell.length_b   1.000
_cell.length_c   1.000
_cell.angle_alpha   90.00
_cell.angle_beta   90.00
_cell.angle_gamma   90.00
#
_symmetry.space_group_name_H-M   'P 1'
#
loop_
_entity.id
_entity.type
_entity.pdbx_description
1 polymer ?
#
loop_
_entity_poly.entity_id
_entity_poly.type
_entity_poly.pdbx_seq_one_letter_code
_entity_poly.pdbx_strand_id
1 'polypeptide(L)'
;MKIFFISFLLAMQISSNAQTSISQKDFLPIAGKWTGTLTYLDYTSNGTERIPANALIELTGDDSYDQYLYYSAEPDKNKKFRYTISADGRKLNDMTLMEKKRLGDGSLQLVLESNGEDGNENKPARFRHILIIGEKTFSITKMVKFEGEKEYFQRHRYEFGR
;
A
#
# COMPACT_ATOMS: atom_id res chain seq x y z
N MET A 1 17.25 -19.08 62.33
CA MET A 1 16.53 -19.27 61.04
C MET A 1 16.86 -18.09 60.14
N LYS A 2 17.52 -18.33 59.00
CA LYS A 2 17.85 -17.28 58.01
C LYS A 2 16.78 -17.31 56.92
N ILE A 3 15.99 -16.24 56.81
CA ILE A 3 15.02 -16.07 55.72
C ILE A 3 15.75 -15.32 54.60
N PHE A 4 15.92 -15.98 53.45
CA PHE A 4 16.37 -15.36 52.21
C PHE A 4 15.13 -14.82 51.48
N PHE A 5 15.04 -13.51 51.32
CA PHE A 5 14.08 -12.87 50.42
C PHE A 5 14.75 -12.74 49.04
N ILE A 6 14.27 -13.49 48.05
CA ILE A 6 14.66 -13.32 46.65
C ILE A 6 13.66 -12.34 46.03
N SER A 7 14.14 -11.14 45.71
CA SER A 7 13.38 -10.14 44.95
C SER A 7 13.39 -10.52 43.47
N PHE A 8 12.22 -10.83 42.92
CA PHE A 8 12.03 -11.12 41.51
C PHE A 8 11.81 -9.79 40.76
N LEU A 9 12.86 -9.28 40.13
CA LEU A 9 12.79 -8.09 39.26
C LEU A 9 12.15 -8.47 37.93
N LEU A 10 10.88 -8.11 37.76
CA LEU A 10 10.15 -8.24 36.50
C LEU A 10 10.60 -7.12 35.55
N ALA A 11 11.47 -7.46 34.61
CA ALA A 11 11.87 -6.55 33.54
C ALA A 11 10.70 -6.38 32.54
N MET A 12 9.97 -5.27 32.64
CA MET A 12 9.06 -4.85 31.57
C MET A 12 9.89 -4.46 30.35
N GLN A 13 9.80 -5.25 29.29
CA GLN A 13 10.35 -4.86 27.99
C GLN A 13 9.47 -3.75 27.41
N ILE A 14 10.00 -2.53 27.41
CA ILE A 14 9.39 -1.39 26.72
C ILE A 14 9.72 -1.56 25.25
N SER A 15 8.80 -2.11 24.46
CA SER A 15 8.90 -2.09 23.00
C SER A 15 8.69 -0.66 22.53
N SER A 16 9.79 0.06 22.29
CA SER A 16 9.78 1.32 21.56
C SER A 16 9.37 1.04 20.12
N ASN A 17 8.09 1.24 19.79
CA ASN A 17 7.69 1.36 18.38
C ASN A 17 8.26 2.66 17.87
N ALA A 18 9.44 2.58 17.24
CA ALA A 18 9.99 3.67 16.47
C ALA A 18 8.90 4.21 15.55
N GLN A 19 8.71 5.53 15.58
CA GLN A 19 7.68 6.18 14.80
C GLN A 19 7.94 5.90 13.32
N THR A 20 7.01 5.16 12.71
CA THR A 20 7.19 4.65 11.36
C THR A 20 6.90 5.77 10.36
N SER A 21 7.87 6.08 9.51
CA SER A 21 7.74 7.07 8.44
C SER A 21 8.26 6.53 7.10
N ILE A 22 7.71 7.07 6.02
CA ILE A 22 8.18 6.85 4.65
C ILE A 22 8.99 8.05 4.17
N SER A 23 9.86 7.79 3.19
CA SER A 23 10.66 8.78 2.47
C SER A 23 10.77 8.37 1.01
N GLN A 24 11.21 9.27 0.12
CA GLN A 24 11.35 8.93 -1.30
C GLN A 24 12.30 7.75 -1.55
N LYS A 25 13.28 7.52 -0.68
CA LYS A 25 14.20 6.37 -0.76
C LYS A 25 13.49 5.02 -0.73
N ASP A 26 12.34 4.94 -0.06
CA ASP A 26 11.53 3.72 0.00
C ASP A 26 10.92 3.36 -1.37
N PHE A 27 10.82 4.33 -2.28
CA PHE A 27 10.23 4.18 -3.61
C PHE A 27 11.28 4.13 -4.73
N LEU A 28 12.58 4.27 -4.42
CA LEU A 28 13.66 4.08 -5.40
C LEU A 28 13.55 2.76 -6.19
N PRO A 29 13.24 1.60 -5.56
CA PRO A 29 13.18 0.34 -6.29
C PRO A 29 12.10 0.29 -7.37
N ILE A 30 11.01 1.05 -7.22
CA ILE A 30 9.89 1.03 -8.17
C ILE A 30 10.08 1.98 -9.36
N ALA A 31 11.12 2.80 -9.39
CA ALA A 31 11.38 3.71 -10.51
C ALA A 31 11.56 2.94 -11.84
N GLY A 32 11.03 3.51 -12.92
CA GLY A 32 11.13 2.97 -14.28
C GLY A 32 9.85 2.32 -14.80
N LYS A 33 10.00 1.57 -15.89
CA LYS A 33 8.90 0.89 -16.60
C LYS A 33 8.66 -0.50 -16.03
N TRP A 34 7.39 -0.89 -16.05
CA TRP A 34 6.89 -2.15 -15.51
C TRP A 34 5.81 -2.72 -16.41
N THR A 35 5.81 -4.05 -16.54
CA THR A 35 4.75 -4.80 -17.21
C THR A 35 4.01 -5.66 -16.20
N GLY A 36 2.70 -5.81 -16.35
CA GLY A 36 1.92 -6.51 -15.35
C GLY A 36 0.47 -6.72 -15.71
N THR A 37 -0.32 -6.94 -14.67
CA THR A 37 -1.76 -7.15 -14.77
C THR A 37 -2.50 -6.41 -13.68
N LEU A 38 -3.71 -5.94 -13.99
CA LEU A 38 -4.71 -5.52 -13.03
C LEU A 38 -5.72 -6.65 -12.89
N THR A 39 -5.93 -7.11 -11.65
CA THR A 39 -7.05 -7.96 -11.26
C THR A 39 -8.05 -7.12 -10.47
N TYR A 40 -9.33 -7.14 -10.81
CA TYR A 40 -10.34 -6.32 -10.13
C TYR A 40 -11.70 -7.00 -10.01
N LEU A 41 -12.44 -6.67 -8.95
CA LEU A 41 -13.84 -7.04 -8.80
C LEU A 41 -14.70 -6.13 -9.69
N ASP A 42 -15.40 -6.68 -10.67
CA ASP A 42 -16.41 -5.97 -11.45
C ASP A 42 -17.76 -6.01 -10.72
N TYR A 43 -18.27 -4.85 -10.33
CA TYR A 43 -19.55 -4.75 -9.64
C TYR A 43 -20.76 -5.08 -10.52
N THR A 44 -20.61 -5.08 -11.84
CA THR A 44 -21.70 -5.41 -12.77
C THR A 44 -21.94 -6.92 -12.80
N SER A 45 -20.88 -7.69 -13.02
CA SER A 45 -20.93 -9.16 -13.03
C SER A 45 -20.81 -9.78 -11.62
N ASN A 46 -20.35 -9.02 -10.64
CA ASN A 46 -19.87 -9.50 -9.34
C ASN A 46 -18.74 -10.54 -9.47
N GLY A 47 -18.05 -10.54 -10.61
CA GLY A 47 -16.93 -11.42 -10.94
C GLY A 47 -15.59 -10.73 -10.80
N THR A 48 -14.51 -11.51 -10.78
CA THR A 48 -13.15 -10.98 -10.85
C THR A 48 -12.65 -11.00 -12.28
N GLU A 49 -12.25 -9.85 -12.78
CA GLU A 49 -11.66 -9.67 -14.10
C GLU A 49 -10.15 -9.46 -14.00
N ARG A 50 -9.43 -9.83 -15.07
CA ARG A 50 -7.98 -9.65 -15.16
C ARG A 50 -7.58 -9.14 -16.54
N ILE A 51 -6.90 -7.99 -16.56
CA ILE A 51 -6.46 -7.34 -17.79
C ILE A 51 -4.96 -7.01 -17.75
N PRO A 52 -4.26 -6.97 -18.90
CA PRO A 52 -2.91 -6.44 -18.98
C PRO A 52 -2.86 -4.98 -18.54
N ALA A 53 -1.91 -4.63 -17.68
CA ALA A 53 -1.71 -3.28 -17.19
C ALA A 53 -0.22 -3.02 -16.99
N ASN A 54 0.25 -1.88 -17.46
CA ASN A 54 1.65 -1.50 -17.33
C ASN A 54 1.78 -0.23 -16.47
N ALA A 55 2.97 0.00 -15.93
CA ALA A 55 3.26 1.20 -15.17
C ALA A 55 4.58 1.86 -15.58
N LEU A 56 4.63 3.18 -15.50
CA LEU A 56 5.85 3.97 -15.48
C LEU A 56 5.86 4.78 -14.18
N ILE A 57 6.91 4.63 -13.39
CA ILE A 57 7.11 5.39 -12.15
C ILE A 57 8.29 6.33 -12.32
N GLU A 58 8.06 7.61 -12.09
CA GLU A 58 9.06 8.68 -12.21
C GLU A 58 9.16 9.40 -10.87
N LEU A 59 10.32 9.33 -10.21
CA LEU A 59 10.55 10.08 -8.98
C LEU A 59 10.62 11.58 -9.30
N THR A 60 9.98 12.41 -8.48
CA THR A 60 9.87 13.85 -8.70
C THR A 60 10.10 14.60 -7.38
N GLY A 61 10.97 15.62 -7.39
CA GLY A 61 11.37 16.31 -6.16
C GLY A 61 12.07 15.38 -5.15
N ASP A 62 12.00 15.71 -3.86
CA ASP A 62 12.57 14.90 -2.76
C ASP A 62 11.51 14.12 -1.97
N ASP A 63 10.23 14.37 -2.26
CA ASP A 63 9.08 13.86 -1.50
C ASP A 63 7.98 13.26 -2.39
N SER A 64 8.18 13.19 -3.70
CA SER A 64 7.11 12.82 -4.63
C SER A 64 7.53 11.81 -5.70
N TYR A 65 6.54 11.19 -6.31
CA TYR A 65 6.67 10.44 -7.55
C TYR A 65 5.40 10.50 -8.39
N ASP A 66 5.56 10.48 -9.71
CA ASP A 66 4.46 10.31 -10.66
C ASP A 66 4.31 8.82 -11.00
N GLN A 67 3.07 8.35 -11.04
CA GLN A 67 2.72 7.02 -11.55
C GLN A 67 1.84 7.18 -12.78
N TYR A 68 2.26 6.55 -13.86
CA TYR A 68 1.47 6.43 -15.08
C TYR A 68 1.05 4.97 -15.27
N LEU A 69 -0.25 4.70 -15.18
CA LEU A 69 -0.84 3.40 -15.50
C LEU A 69 -1.37 3.44 -16.93
N TYR A 70 -1.01 2.43 -17.73
CA TYR A 70 -1.42 2.37 -19.12
C TYR A 70 -1.83 0.98 -19.58
N TYR A 71 -2.85 0.95 -20.43
CA TYR A 71 -3.53 -0.24 -20.94
C TYR A 71 -3.44 -0.24 -22.46
N SER A 72 -2.63 -1.15 -23.02
CA SER A 72 -2.34 -1.15 -24.46
C SER A 72 -3.59 -1.35 -25.33
N ALA A 73 -4.57 -2.12 -24.84
CA ALA A 73 -5.83 -2.36 -25.55
C ALA A 73 -6.88 -1.26 -25.31
N GLU A 74 -6.74 -0.46 -24.25
CA GLU A 74 -7.73 0.54 -23.81
C GLU A 74 -7.04 1.86 -23.43
N PRO A 75 -6.36 2.54 -24.37
CA PRO A 75 -5.53 3.71 -24.06
C PRO A 75 -6.32 4.90 -23.48
N ASP A 76 -7.63 4.98 -23.74
CA ASP A 76 -8.52 5.98 -23.14
C ASP A 76 -8.71 5.78 -21.62
N LYS A 77 -8.36 4.60 -21.09
CA LYS A 77 -8.39 4.28 -19.66
C LYS A 77 -7.10 4.59 -18.94
N ASN A 78 -6.05 5.04 -19.65
CA ASN A 78 -4.77 5.40 -19.02
C ASN A 78 -4.98 6.45 -17.92
N LYS A 79 -4.21 6.34 -16.83
CA LYS A 79 -4.29 7.24 -15.68
C LYS A 79 -2.91 7.72 -15.27
N LYS A 80 -2.84 8.99 -14.87
CA LYS A 80 -1.66 9.57 -14.24
C LYS A 80 -2.02 10.01 -12.82
N PHE A 81 -1.18 9.64 -11.88
CA PHE A 81 -1.29 10.01 -10.47
C PHE A 81 0.02 10.66 -10.01
N ARG A 82 -0.08 11.62 -9.09
CA ARG A 82 1.04 12.10 -8.31
C ARG A 82 0.87 11.64 -6.88
N TYR A 83 1.93 11.11 -6.30
CA TYR A 83 2.00 10.72 -4.91
C TYR A 83 3.05 11.60 -4.22
N THR A 84 2.64 12.30 -3.17
CA THR A 84 3.47 13.22 -2.37
C THR A 84 3.48 12.75 -0.93
N ILE A 85 4.68 12.63 -0.37
CA ILE A 85 4.93 12.24 1.01
C ILE A 85 4.76 13.48 1.89
N SER A 86 4.03 13.36 3.00
CA SER A 86 3.93 14.48 3.95
C SER A 86 5.29 14.81 4.57
N ALA A 87 5.47 16.05 5.04
CA ALA A 87 6.74 16.49 5.64
C ALA A 87 7.21 15.61 6.83
N ASP A 88 6.28 15.00 7.56
CA ASP A 88 6.56 14.06 8.67
C ASP A 88 6.69 12.60 8.23
N GLY A 89 6.53 12.31 6.94
CA GLY A 89 6.58 10.98 6.35
C GLY A 89 5.46 10.04 6.80
N ARG A 90 4.37 10.56 7.38
CA ARG A 90 3.25 9.73 7.89
C ARG A 90 2.11 9.59 6.90
N LYS A 91 2.12 10.33 5.79
CA LYS A 91 1.12 10.23 4.74
C LYS A 91 1.74 10.12 3.36
N LEU A 92 1.01 9.47 2.47
CA LEU A 92 1.20 9.52 1.02
C LEU A 92 -0.10 10.08 0.43
N ASN A 93 -0.05 11.32 -0.07
CA ASN A 93 -1.24 12.14 -0.32
C ASN A 93 -2.12 12.22 0.95
N ASP A 94 -3.37 11.81 0.84
CA ASP A 94 -4.38 11.73 1.88
C ASP A 94 -4.32 10.41 2.68
N MET A 95 -3.57 9.41 2.20
CA MET A 95 -3.48 8.10 2.83
C MET A 95 -2.53 8.13 4.02
N THR A 96 -2.99 7.66 5.17
CA THR A 96 -2.19 7.58 6.41
C THR A 96 -1.42 6.27 6.48
N LEU A 97 -0.13 6.34 6.78
CA LEU A 97 0.72 5.18 6.96
C LEU A 97 0.35 4.44 8.26
N MET A 98 -0.08 3.19 8.12
CA MET A 98 -0.44 2.32 9.24
C MET A 98 0.67 1.33 9.57
N GLU A 99 1.39 0.86 8.55
CA GLU A 99 2.47 -0.12 8.72
C GLU A 99 3.57 0.11 7.67
N LYS A 100 4.82 -0.06 8.09
CA LYS A 100 5.98 -0.25 7.22
C LYS A 100 6.81 -1.38 7.81
N LYS A 101 7.06 -2.41 7.03
CA LYS A 101 7.94 -3.51 7.45
C LYS A 101 8.69 -4.13 6.29
N ARG A 102 9.83 -4.74 6.58
CA ARG A 102 10.52 -5.60 5.62
C ARG A 102 9.98 -7.03 5.73
N LEU A 103 9.75 -7.66 4.59
CA LEU A 103 9.37 -9.07 4.50
C LEU A 103 10.62 -9.97 4.50
N GLY A 104 10.41 -11.28 4.64
CA GLY A 104 11.50 -12.26 4.72
C GLY A 104 12.38 -12.33 3.46
N ASP A 105 11.86 -11.88 2.32
CA ASP A 105 12.58 -11.78 1.04
C ASP A 105 13.28 -10.41 0.86
N GLY A 106 13.24 -9.53 1.86
CA GLY A 106 13.83 -8.19 1.84
C GLY A 106 12.95 -7.11 1.23
N SER A 107 11.81 -7.46 0.63
CA SER A 107 10.85 -6.49 0.08
C SER A 107 10.25 -5.60 1.17
N LEU A 108 9.86 -4.40 0.79
CA LEU A 108 9.22 -3.44 1.68
C LEU A 108 7.70 -3.54 1.53
N GLN A 109 7.00 -3.82 2.63
CA GLN A 109 5.56 -3.70 2.71
C GLN A 109 5.19 -2.34 3.33
N LEU A 110 4.28 -1.62 2.66
CA LEU A 110 3.58 -0.45 3.20
C LEU A 110 2.10 -0.74 3.26
N VAL A 111 1.46 -0.42 4.38
CA VAL A 111 0.01 -0.43 4.53
C VAL A 111 -0.44 0.99 4.83
N LEU A 112 -1.24 1.56 3.94
CA LEU A 112 -1.83 2.89 4.13
C LEU A 112 -3.35 2.80 4.16
N GLU A 113 -4.00 3.70 4.90
CA GLU A 113 -5.46 3.78 4.99
C GLU A 113 -5.97 5.18 4.61
N SER A 114 -7.12 5.20 3.96
CA SER A 114 -7.89 6.41 3.64
C SER A 114 -9.38 6.10 3.67
N ASN A 115 -10.21 7.14 3.64
CA ASN A 115 -11.66 7.00 3.47
C ASN A 115 -12.04 7.49 2.07
N GLY A 116 -13.16 7.01 1.55
CA GLY A 116 -13.73 7.48 0.30
C GLY A 116 -15.05 6.80 -0.01
N GLU A 117 -15.41 6.74 -1.27
CA GLU A 117 -16.63 6.09 -1.76
C GLU A 117 -16.27 5.00 -2.78
N ASP A 118 -17.01 3.89 -2.78
CA ASP A 118 -16.80 2.79 -3.72
C ASP A 118 -18.14 2.06 -4.04
N GLY A 119 -18.15 1.15 -5.01
CA GLY A 119 -19.38 0.50 -5.46
C GLY A 119 -20.18 1.31 -6.49
N ASN A 120 -21.13 0.65 -7.16
CA ASN A 120 -22.04 1.30 -8.13
C ASN A 120 -22.94 2.37 -7.47
N GLU A 121 -23.13 2.28 -6.16
CA GLU A 121 -23.95 3.18 -5.35
C GLU A 121 -23.11 4.25 -4.62
N ASN A 122 -21.80 4.33 -4.88
CA ASN A 122 -20.86 5.25 -4.21
C ASN A 122 -20.99 5.24 -2.68
N LYS A 123 -20.98 4.05 -2.09
CA LYS A 123 -21.11 3.88 -0.64
C LYS A 123 -19.85 4.35 0.07
N PRO A 124 -19.98 5.02 1.24
CA PRO A 124 -18.85 5.31 2.10
C PRO A 124 -18.06 4.04 2.45
N ALA A 125 -16.75 4.14 2.34
CA ALA A 125 -15.84 3.03 2.53
C ALA A 125 -14.52 3.48 3.15
N ARG A 126 -13.89 2.55 3.87
CA ARG A 126 -12.49 2.63 4.25
C ARG A 126 -11.65 1.82 3.27
N PHE A 127 -10.55 2.41 2.82
CA PHE A 127 -9.60 1.75 1.95
C PHE A 127 -8.35 1.36 2.73
N ARG A 128 -7.78 0.22 2.34
CA ARG A 128 -6.42 -0.16 2.71
C ARG A 128 -5.62 -0.38 1.44
N HIS A 129 -4.58 0.43 1.27
CA HIS A 129 -3.63 0.35 0.17
C HIS A 129 -2.41 -0.41 0.66
N ILE A 130 -2.18 -1.59 0.09
CA ILE A 130 -1.04 -2.45 0.42
C ILE A 130 -0.07 -2.40 -0.74
N LEU A 131 1.11 -1.82 -0.51
CA LEU A 131 2.20 -1.83 -1.47
C LEU A 131 3.22 -2.87 -1.03
N ILE A 132 3.65 -3.71 -1.96
CA ILE A 132 4.82 -4.57 -1.78
C ILE A 132 5.85 -4.16 -2.82
N ILE A 133 6.99 -3.66 -2.34
CA ILE A 133 8.05 -3.06 -3.14
C ILE A 133 9.29 -3.96 -3.05
N GLY A 134 9.56 -4.71 -4.12
CA GLY A 134 10.80 -5.46 -4.32
C GLY A 134 11.63 -4.89 -5.47
N GLU A 135 12.81 -5.46 -5.69
CA GLU A 135 13.70 -5.03 -6.77
C GLU A 135 13.19 -5.43 -8.17
N LYS A 136 12.52 -6.59 -8.28
CA LYS A 136 12.03 -7.16 -9.54
C LYS A 136 10.51 -7.29 -9.61
N THR A 137 9.82 -7.04 -8.50
CA THR A 137 8.38 -7.19 -8.37
C THR A 137 7.80 -6.02 -7.59
N PHE A 138 6.66 -5.52 -8.05
CA PHE A 138 5.93 -4.45 -7.38
C PHE A 138 4.44 -4.76 -7.43
N SER A 139 3.74 -4.56 -6.31
CA SER A 139 2.29 -4.73 -6.28
C SER A 139 1.59 -3.59 -5.55
N ILE A 140 0.36 -3.32 -5.98
CA ILE A 140 -0.54 -2.35 -5.35
C ILE A 140 -1.89 -3.01 -5.19
N THR A 141 -2.30 -3.26 -3.94
CA THR A 141 -3.60 -3.83 -3.63
C THR A 141 -4.48 -2.78 -2.96
N LYS A 142 -5.66 -2.51 -3.51
CA LYS A 142 -6.74 -1.75 -2.86
C LYS A 142 -7.71 -2.73 -2.24
N MET A 143 -7.77 -2.74 -0.92
CA MET A 143 -8.82 -3.39 -0.16
C MET A 143 -9.90 -2.37 0.20
N VAL A 144 -11.16 -2.79 0.17
CA VAL A 144 -12.33 -1.97 0.49
C VAL A 144 -13.09 -2.61 1.64
N LYS A 145 -13.55 -1.79 2.57
CA LYS A 145 -14.53 -2.17 3.59
C LYS A 145 -15.60 -1.10 3.64
N PHE A 146 -16.84 -1.45 3.30
CA PHE A 146 -17.95 -0.51 3.39
C PHE A 146 -18.29 -0.18 4.84
N GLU A 147 -18.86 1.00 5.06
CA GLU A 147 -19.32 1.39 6.38
C GLU A 147 -20.39 0.40 6.90
N GLY A 148 -20.25 -0.03 8.15
CA GLY A 148 -21.10 -1.05 8.76
C GLY A 148 -20.66 -2.50 8.49
N GLU A 149 -19.76 -2.74 7.53
CA GLU A 149 -19.19 -4.07 7.29
C GLU A 149 -17.97 -4.35 8.18
N LYS A 150 -17.71 -5.64 8.43
CA LYS A 150 -16.60 -6.09 9.29
C LYS A 150 -15.33 -6.35 8.50
N GLU A 151 -15.47 -6.97 7.34
CA GLU A 151 -14.36 -7.51 6.57
C GLU A 151 -13.96 -6.62 5.41
N TYR A 152 -12.67 -6.67 5.06
CA TYR A 152 -12.17 -6.08 3.83
C TYR A 152 -12.27 -7.09 2.69
N PHE A 153 -12.62 -6.62 1.50
CA PHE A 153 -12.49 -7.38 0.25
C PHE A 153 -11.50 -6.69 -0.71
N GLN A 154 -10.90 -7.47 -1.61
CA GLN A 154 -9.99 -6.93 -2.62
C GLN A 154 -10.78 -6.29 -3.75
N ARG A 155 -10.63 -4.98 -3.94
CA ARG A 155 -11.23 -4.27 -5.09
C ARG A 155 -10.32 -4.30 -6.30
N HIS A 156 -9.05 -3.93 -6.12
CA HIS A 156 -8.03 -3.93 -7.17
C HIS A 156 -6.74 -4.57 -6.67
N ARG A 157 -6.03 -5.27 -7.56
CA ARG A 157 -4.66 -5.71 -7.36
C ARG A 157 -3.86 -5.57 -8.65
N TYR A 158 -2.89 -4.67 -8.63
CA TYR A 158 -1.86 -4.59 -9.66
C TYR A 158 -0.68 -5.46 -9.25
N GLU A 159 -0.16 -6.22 -10.20
CA GLU A 159 1.05 -7.02 -10.04
C GLU A 159 1.96 -6.74 -11.23
N PHE A 160 3.17 -6.28 -10.94
CA PHE A 160 4.15 -5.86 -11.91
C PHE A 160 5.46 -6.63 -11.77
N GLY A 161 6.09 -6.92 -12.90
CA GLY A 161 7.41 -7.53 -12.99
C GLY A 161 8.31 -6.84 -14.02
N ARG A 162 9.61 -7.01 -13.86
CA ARG A 162 10.67 -6.59 -14.79
C ARG A 162 11.84 -7.56 -14.80
#